data_AF-A0A521HK46-F1
#
_entry.id   AF-A0A521HK46-F1
#
_cell.length_a   1.000
_cell.length_b   1.000
_cell.length_c   1.000
_cell.angle_alpha   90.00
_cell.angle_beta   90.00
_cell.angle_gamma   90.00
#
_symmetry.space_group_name_H-M   'P 1'
#
loop_
_entity.id
_entity.type
_entity.pdbx_description
1 polymer ?
#
loop_
_entity_poly.entity_id
_entity_poly.type
_entity_poly.pdbx_seq_one_letter_code
_entity_poly.pdbx_strand_id
1 'polypeptide(L)'
;MPPLILYGDKLSVPVTREFKQLVNISIAAGKFILIHPHYTLIREAMRLDVIEDVQLEDFEVHTWQFEPGEIISFEMQEVLFFYALLELSCRIFLCDIGDDLKAMAIENGDTNEEEFCRVRSFYLRQAGDFLQNMKNSFAGKHEFEKLVAKIEQLNMSA
;
A
#
# COMPACT_ATOMS: atom_id res chain seq x y z
N MET A 1 4.08 5.40 16.09
CA MET A 1 4.82 5.52 14.81
C MET A 1 5.89 6.58 14.96
N PRO A 2 7.06 6.38 14.34
CA PRO A 2 8.01 7.47 14.14
C PRO A 2 7.38 8.59 13.27
N PRO A 3 7.78 9.86 13.46
CA PRO A 3 7.25 10.98 12.68
C PRO A 3 7.65 10.87 11.20
N LEU A 4 6.72 11.15 10.29
CA LEU A 4 7.05 11.42 8.89
C LEU A 4 7.81 12.73 8.82
N ILE A 5 8.95 12.75 8.15
CA ILE A 5 9.73 13.98 7.96
C ILE A 5 9.61 14.39 6.51
N LEU A 6 9.04 15.56 6.26
CA LEU A 6 8.96 16.15 4.93
C LEU A 6 10.17 17.04 4.69
N TYR A 7 10.95 16.70 3.67
CA TYR A 7 12.03 17.54 3.18
C TYR A 7 11.71 17.98 1.75
N GLY A 8 11.10 19.18 1.63
CA GLY A 8 10.61 19.67 0.35
C GLY A 8 9.43 18.83 -0.15
N ASP A 9 9.58 18.22 -1.32
CA ASP A 9 8.57 17.32 -1.93
C ASP A 9 8.84 15.84 -1.63
N LYS A 10 9.81 15.53 -0.76
CA LYS A 10 10.20 14.16 -0.41
C LYS A 10 9.59 13.73 0.90
N LEU A 11 9.19 12.45 0.95
CA LEU A 11 8.78 11.79 2.18
C LEU A 11 9.96 10.99 2.75
N SER A 12 10.49 11.41 3.89
CA SER A 12 11.53 10.66 4.61
C SER A 12 10.95 9.94 5.82
N VAL A 13 11.25 8.65 5.95
CA VAL A 13 10.68 7.77 6.97
C VAL A 13 11.81 6.99 7.64
N PRO A 14 11.89 6.99 8.98
CA PRO A 14 12.76 6.05 9.69
C PRO A 14 12.31 4.62 9.44
N VAL A 15 13.21 3.78 8.94
CA VAL A 15 12.92 2.37 8.68
C VAL A 15 12.87 1.63 10.01
N THR A 16 11.67 1.27 10.44
CA THR A 16 11.44 0.39 11.58
C THR A 16 11.03 -1.00 11.10
N ARG A 17 10.99 -1.98 12.02
CA ARG A 17 10.48 -3.33 11.69
C ARG A 17 9.01 -3.27 11.26
N GLU A 18 8.22 -2.45 11.93
CA GLU A 18 6.81 -2.23 11.62
C GLU A 18 6.64 -1.59 10.25
N PHE A 19 7.46 -0.59 9.90
CA PHE A 19 7.45 0.02 8.57
C PHE A 19 7.84 -1.00 7.48
N LYS A 20 8.90 -1.79 7.69
CA LYS A 20 9.27 -2.86 6.75
C LYS A 20 8.12 -3.86 6.57
N GLN A 21 7.46 -4.24 7.67
CA GLN A 21 6.32 -5.15 7.60
C GLN A 21 5.15 -4.54 6.82
N LEU A 22 4.83 -3.26 7.06
CA LEU A 22 3.81 -2.53 6.31
C LEU A 22 4.11 -2.53 4.81
N VAL A 23 5.34 -2.18 4.43
CA VAL A 23 5.78 -2.14 3.03
C VAL A 23 5.71 -3.52 2.39
N ASN A 24 6.26 -4.55 3.05
CA ASN A 24 6.26 -5.91 2.52
C ASN A 24 4.86 -6.48 2.29
N ILE A 25 3.94 -6.24 3.23
CA ILE A 25 2.54 -6.66 3.07
C ILE A 25 1.89 -5.91 1.91
N SER A 26 2.17 -4.61 1.77
CA SER A 26 1.66 -3.78 0.67
C SER A 26 2.15 -4.28 -0.69
N ILE A 27 3.44 -4.64 -0.80
CA ILE A 27 4.03 -5.21 -2.01
C ILE A 27 3.42 -6.56 -2.32
N ALA A 28 3.27 -7.45 -1.34
CA ALA A 28 2.65 -8.76 -1.52
C ALA A 28 1.20 -8.63 -2.01
N ALA A 29 0.43 -7.71 -1.44
CA ALA A 29 -0.91 -7.38 -1.92
C ALA A 29 -0.87 -6.83 -3.35
N GLY A 30 0.07 -5.93 -3.67
CA GLY A 30 0.30 -5.42 -5.02
C GLY A 30 0.58 -6.52 -6.04
N LYS A 31 1.43 -7.49 -5.72
CA LYS A 31 1.71 -8.66 -6.57
C LYS A 31 0.46 -9.51 -6.76
N PHE A 32 -0.29 -9.74 -5.69
CA PHE A 32 -1.54 -10.49 -5.75
C PHE A 32 -2.57 -9.82 -6.68
N ILE A 33 -2.68 -8.48 -6.63
CA ILE A 33 -3.55 -7.69 -7.52
C ILE A 33 -3.22 -7.97 -8.98
N LEU A 34 -1.94 -7.86 -9.34
CA LEU A 34 -1.51 -7.93 -10.73
C LEU A 34 -1.71 -9.31 -11.37
N ILE A 35 -1.64 -10.38 -10.57
CA ILE A 35 -1.85 -11.75 -11.07
C ILE A 35 -3.33 -12.20 -11.02
N HIS A 36 -4.22 -11.44 -10.38
CA HIS A 36 -5.66 -11.76 -10.28
C HIS A 36 -6.56 -10.65 -10.87
N PRO A 37 -6.48 -10.33 -12.17
CA PRO A 37 -7.25 -9.25 -12.79
C PRO A 37 -8.74 -9.57 -12.99
N HIS A 38 -9.26 -10.64 -12.39
CA HIS A 38 -10.66 -11.03 -12.54
C HIS A 38 -11.59 -10.25 -11.61
N TYR A 39 -11.08 -9.72 -10.49
CA TYR A 39 -11.85 -8.89 -9.57
C TYR A 39 -12.09 -7.49 -10.15
N THR A 40 -13.33 -6.99 -10.03
CA THR A 40 -13.71 -5.66 -10.53
C THR A 40 -12.87 -4.53 -9.94
N LEU A 41 -12.62 -4.55 -8.62
CA LEU A 41 -11.77 -3.55 -7.96
C LEU A 41 -10.37 -3.48 -8.61
N ILE A 42 -9.78 -4.65 -8.88
CA ILE A 42 -8.45 -4.76 -9.48
C ILE A 42 -8.46 -4.24 -10.92
N ARG A 43 -9.45 -4.64 -11.73
CA ARG A 43 -9.59 -4.14 -13.11
C ARG A 43 -9.74 -2.64 -13.17
N GLU A 44 -10.56 -2.06 -12.30
CA GLU A 44 -10.76 -0.61 -12.27
C GLU A 44 -9.52 0.13 -11.76
N ALA A 45 -8.79 -0.42 -10.79
CA ALA A 45 -7.52 0.14 -10.33
C ALA A 45 -6.47 0.16 -11.46
N MET A 46 -6.37 -0.91 -12.24
CA MET A 46 -5.50 -0.95 -13.42
C MET A 46 -5.98 0.01 -14.51
N ARG A 47 -7.29 0.10 -14.78
CA ARG A 47 -7.87 1.01 -15.80
C ARG A 47 -7.62 2.49 -15.48
N LEU A 48 -7.56 2.85 -14.20
CA LEU A 48 -7.33 4.22 -13.76
C LEU A 48 -5.84 4.57 -13.59
N ASP A 49 -4.94 3.63 -13.93
CA ASP A 49 -3.49 3.74 -13.75
C ASP A 49 -3.13 4.07 -12.29
N VAL A 50 -3.78 3.38 -11.34
CA VAL A 50 -3.54 3.54 -9.89
C VAL A 50 -2.41 2.61 -9.43
N ILE A 51 -2.20 1.51 -10.14
CA ILE A 51 -1.11 0.57 -9.89
C ILE A 51 -0.59 0.03 -11.22
N GLU A 52 0.74 -0.02 -11.36
CA GLU A 52 1.44 -0.50 -12.54
C GLU A 52 2.56 -1.47 -12.10
N ASP A 53 2.80 -2.51 -12.90
CA ASP A 53 3.76 -3.57 -12.59
C ASP A 53 5.20 -3.02 -12.46
N VAL A 54 5.62 -2.19 -13.41
CA VAL A 54 6.95 -1.57 -13.40
C VAL A 54 7.16 -0.70 -12.16
N GLN A 55 6.15 0.08 -11.76
CA GLN A 55 6.24 0.92 -10.56
C GLN A 55 6.32 0.08 -9.27
N LEU A 56 5.65 -1.07 -9.24
CA LEU A 56 5.72 -2.00 -8.12
C LEU A 56 7.11 -2.64 -7.99
N GLU A 57 7.69 -3.07 -9.11
CA GLU A 57 9.06 -3.61 -9.15
C GLU A 57 10.08 -2.57 -8.71
N ASP A 58 10.02 -1.35 -9.26
CA ASP A 58 10.92 -0.25 -8.89
C ASP A 58 10.81 0.09 -7.39
N PHE A 59 9.58 0.14 -6.86
CA PHE A 59 9.33 0.40 -5.44
C PHE A 59 9.84 -0.71 -4.53
N GLU A 60 9.69 -1.98 -4.93
CA GLU A 60 10.25 -3.13 -4.20
C GLU A 60 11.77 -3.07 -4.17
N VAL A 61 12.42 -2.82 -5.31
CA VAL A 61 13.88 -2.70 -5.40
C VAL A 61 14.39 -1.56 -4.52
N HIS A 62 13.72 -0.41 -4.53
CA HIS A 62 14.12 0.72 -3.71
C HIS A 62 13.98 0.41 -2.20
N THR A 63 12.85 -0.16 -1.78
CA THR A 63 12.58 -0.43 -0.36
C THR A 63 13.37 -1.60 0.21
N TRP A 64 13.75 -2.57 -0.62
CA TRP A 64 14.53 -3.74 -0.19
C TRP A 64 15.95 -3.38 0.29
N GLN A 65 16.52 -2.30 -0.23
CA GLN A 65 17.90 -1.90 0.05
C GLN A 65 18.13 -1.34 1.45
N PHE A 66 17.06 -0.94 2.16
CA PHE A 66 17.18 -0.27 3.46
C PHE A 66 16.95 -1.23 4.62
N GLU A 67 17.69 -1.06 5.71
CA GLU A 67 17.59 -1.85 6.93
C GLU A 67 17.02 -1.06 8.12
N PRO A 68 16.46 -1.74 9.14
CA PRO A 68 15.98 -1.07 10.35
C PRO A 68 17.05 -0.19 11.00
N GLY A 69 16.71 1.07 11.25
CA GLY A 69 17.62 2.09 11.78
C GLY A 69 18.09 3.12 10.74
N GLU A 70 17.84 2.87 9.45
CA GLU A 70 18.13 3.82 8.38
C GLU A 70 16.95 4.77 8.12
N ILE A 71 17.15 5.76 7.23
CA ILE A 71 16.11 6.65 6.74
C ILE A 71 15.92 6.39 5.26
N ILE A 72 14.73 5.95 4.87
CA ILE A 72 14.33 5.88 3.46
C ILE A 72 13.71 7.22 3.04
N SER A 73 13.94 7.64 1.81
CA SER A 73 13.35 8.87 1.26
C SER A 73 12.71 8.58 -0.09
N PHE A 74 11.44 8.95 -0.22
CA PHE A 74 10.65 8.77 -1.43
C PHE A 74 10.47 10.09 -2.16
N GLU A 75 10.68 10.08 -3.48
CA GLU A 75 10.31 11.21 -4.34
C GLU A 75 8.79 11.28 -4.53
N MET A 76 8.27 12.41 -5.02
CA MET A 76 6.82 12.61 -5.15
C MET A 76 6.11 11.47 -5.91
N GLN A 77 6.68 10.97 -7.02
CA GLN A 77 6.08 9.86 -7.77
C GLN A 77 5.98 8.58 -6.93
N GLU A 78 6.99 8.28 -6.12
CA GLU A 78 6.99 7.13 -5.22
C GLU A 78 6.05 7.34 -4.04
N VAL A 79 5.91 8.57 -3.56
CA VAL A 79 4.90 8.94 -2.55
C VAL A 79 3.50 8.68 -3.09
N LEU A 80 3.22 9.10 -4.33
CA LEU A 80 1.94 8.85 -5.00
C LEU A 80 1.70 7.34 -5.15
N PHE A 81 2.68 6.60 -5.66
CA PHE A 81 2.58 5.16 -5.82
C PHE A 81 2.35 4.44 -4.48
N PHE A 82 3.13 4.77 -3.46
CA PHE A 82 3.02 4.15 -2.15
C PHE A 82 1.67 4.44 -1.49
N TYR A 83 1.17 5.68 -1.63
CA TYR A 83 -0.15 6.06 -1.17
C TYR A 83 -1.25 5.22 -1.85
N ALA A 84 -1.16 5.08 -3.17
CA ALA A 84 -2.10 4.27 -3.95
C ALA A 84 -2.07 2.78 -3.56
N LEU A 85 -0.86 2.23 -3.39
CA LEU A 85 -0.65 0.84 -2.98
C LEU A 85 -1.25 0.56 -1.60
N LEU A 86 -1.08 1.48 -0.64
CA LEU A 86 -1.66 1.37 0.69
C LEU A 86 -3.19 1.41 0.66
N GLU A 87 -3.79 2.36 -0.06
CA GLU A 87 -5.25 2.47 -0.24
C GLU A 87 -5.84 1.19 -0.85
N LEU A 88 -5.26 0.71 -1.95
CA LEU A 88 -5.71 -0.51 -2.61
C LEU A 88 -5.58 -1.74 -1.72
N SER A 89 -4.43 -1.89 -1.05
CA SER A 89 -4.20 -3.01 -0.14
C SER A 89 -5.22 -3.02 1.00
N CYS A 90 -5.51 -1.85 1.60
CA CYS A 90 -6.56 -1.74 2.61
C CYS A 90 -7.92 -2.20 2.09
N ARG A 91 -8.31 -1.78 0.88
CA ARG A 91 -9.59 -2.18 0.28
C ARG A 91 -9.67 -3.68 0.05
N ILE A 92 -8.60 -4.29 -0.44
CA ILE A 92 -8.51 -5.74 -0.65
C ILE A 92 -8.72 -6.49 0.65
N PHE A 93 -8.04 -6.09 1.72
CA PHE A 93 -8.19 -6.72 3.04
C PHE A 93 -9.59 -6.55 3.66
N LEU A 94 -10.39 -5.61 3.17
CA LEU A 94 -11.73 -5.28 3.67
C LEU A 94 -12.87 -5.85 2.82
N CYS A 95 -12.58 -6.52 1.72
CA CYS A 95 -13.58 -7.14 0.84
C CYS A 95 -13.27 -8.63 0.60
N ASP A 96 -14.11 -9.29 -0.21
CA ASP A 96 -14.02 -10.72 -0.52
C ASP A 96 -12.65 -11.15 -1.06
N ILE A 97 -11.92 -10.24 -1.72
CA ILE A 97 -10.55 -10.47 -2.20
C ILE A 97 -9.62 -10.82 -1.03
N GLY A 98 -9.81 -10.18 0.13
CA GLY A 98 -9.04 -10.43 1.33
C GLY A 98 -9.33 -11.78 1.96
N ASP A 99 -10.55 -12.30 1.77
CA ASP A 99 -10.92 -13.66 2.20
C ASP A 99 -10.31 -14.71 1.27
N ASP A 100 -10.25 -14.45 -0.03
CA ASP A 100 -9.55 -15.31 -0.99
C ASP A 100 -8.03 -15.31 -0.76
N LEU A 101 -7.45 -14.15 -0.45
CA LEU A 101 -6.05 -14.03 -0.01
C LEU A 101 -5.79 -14.84 1.27
N LYS A 102 -6.71 -14.79 2.23
CA LYS A 102 -6.64 -15.60 3.46
C LYS A 102 -6.64 -17.08 3.13
N ALA A 103 -7.59 -17.53 2.30
CA ALA A 103 -7.72 -18.93 1.92
C ALA A 103 -6.43 -19.43 1.25
N MET A 104 -5.90 -18.68 0.30
CA MET A 104 -4.64 -19.02 -0.39
C MET A 104 -3.45 -19.12 0.56
N ALA A 105 -3.29 -18.16 1.47
CA ALA A 105 -2.18 -18.17 2.43
C ALA A 105 -2.25 -19.36 3.41
N ILE A 106 -3.46 -19.78 3.80
CA ILE A 106 -3.68 -20.94 4.65
C ILE A 106 -3.44 -22.25 3.88
N GLU A 107 -3.95 -22.35 2.65
CA GLU A 107 -3.78 -23.52 1.79
C GLU A 107 -2.31 -23.80 1.44
N ASN A 108 -1.51 -22.75 1.26
CA ASN A 108 -0.07 -22.86 1.02
C ASN A 108 0.74 -23.17 2.29
N GLY A 109 0.12 -23.11 3.48
CA GLY A 109 0.80 -23.31 4.76
C GLY A 109 1.65 -22.12 5.21
N ASP A 110 1.45 -20.94 4.61
CA ASP A 110 2.18 -19.71 4.97
C ASP A 110 1.71 -19.13 6.31
N THR A 111 0.45 -19.38 6.67
CA THR A 111 -0.16 -18.87 7.90
C THR A 111 -1.35 -19.72 8.38
N ASN A 112 -1.99 -19.30 9.46
CA ASN A 112 -3.26 -19.84 9.93
C ASN A 112 -4.30 -18.71 10.09
N GLU A 113 -5.56 -19.05 10.31
CA GLU A 113 -6.65 -18.07 10.37
C GLU A 113 -6.47 -17.01 11.47
N GLU A 114 -6.03 -17.42 12.67
CA GLU A 114 -5.82 -16.50 13.79
C GLU A 114 -4.70 -15.51 13.48
N GLU A 115 -3.57 -16.02 12.98
CA GLU A 115 -2.40 -15.22 12.63
C GLU A 115 -2.69 -14.27 11.46
N PHE A 116 -3.39 -14.75 10.43
CA PHE A 116 -3.81 -13.89 9.32
C PHE A 116 -4.71 -12.75 9.81
N CYS A 117 -5.73 -13.05 10.63
CA CYS A 117 -6.63 -12.03 11.17
C CYS A 117 -5.88 -11.00 12.03
N ARG A 118 -4.89 -11.46 12.82
CA ARG A 118 -4.03 -10.61 13.65
C ARG A 118 -3.18 -9.67 12.79
N VAL A 119 -2.48 -10.23 11.79
CA VAL A 119 -1.62 -9.47 10.87
C VAL A 119 -2.44 -8.48 10.06
N ARG A 120 -3.58 -8.89 9.51
CA ARG A 120 -4.52 -8.02 8.78
C ARG A 120 -4.96 -6.83 9.63
N SER A 121 -5.38 -7.08 10.87
CA SER A 121 -5.87 -6.03 11.76
C SER A 121 -4.77 -5.03 12.13
N PHE A 122 -3.55 -5.53 12.34
CA PHE A 122 -2.37 -4.71 12.61
C PHE A 122 -1.96 -3.88 11.40
N TYR A 123 -1.95 -4.50 10.21
CA TYR A 123 -1.69 -3.84 8.93
C TYR A 123 -2.68 -2.70 8.67
N LEU A 124 -3.99 -2.98 8.75
CA LEU A 124 -5.04 -1.99 8.47
C LEU A 124 -4.94 -0.76 9.38
N ARG A 125 -4.61 -0.97 10.66
CA ARG A 125 -4.38 0.14 11.60
C ARG A 125 -3.19 0.99 11.17
N GLN A 126 -2.04 0.37 10.92
CA GLN A 126 -0.84 1.09 10.52
C GLN A 126 -1.02 1.81 9.19
N ALA A 127 -1.59 1.14 8.19
CA ALA A 127 -1.86 1.71 6.89
C ALA A 127 -2.81 2.90 7.01
N GLY A 128 -3.88 2.81 7.80
CA GLY A 128 -4.81 3.91 8.04
C GLY A 128 -4.12 5.15 8.63
N ASP A 129 -3.29 4.96 9.65
CA ASP A 129 -2.53 6.06 10.24
C ASP A 129 -1.53 6.67 9.23
N PHE A 130 -0.85 5.83 8.44
CA PHE A 130 0.11 6.27 7.43
C PHE A 130 -0.56 7.08 6.32
N LEU A 131 -1.69 6.58 5.80
CA LEU A 131 -2.52 7.26 4.81
C LEU A 131 -2.99 8.63 5.31
N GLN A 132 -3.46 8.73 6.55
CA GLN A 132 -3.89 10.00 7.12
C GLN A 132 -2.71 10.98 7.24
N ASN A 133 -1.54 10.49 7.67
CA ASN A 133 -0.35 11.33 7.78
C ASN A 133 0.12 11.81 6.40
N MET A 134 0.08 10.97 5.36
CA MET A 134 0.39 11.36 3.99
C MET A 134 -0.61 12.40 3.46
N LYS A 135 -1.92 12.18 3.65
CA LYS A 135 -2.97 13.16 3.28
C LYS A 135 -2.71 14.53 3.89
N ASN A 136 -2.41 14.57 5.19
CA ASN A 136 -2.15 15.82 5.89
C ASN A 136 -0.85 16.48 5.41
N SER A 137 0.17 15.67 5.12
CA SER A 137 1.50 16.11 4.70
C SER A 137 1.54 16.69 3.30
N PHE A 138 0.73 16.16 2.38
CA PHE A 138 0.69 16.53 0.98
C PHE A 138 -0.59 17.27 0.59
N ALA A 139 -1.37 17.75 1.56
CA ALA A 139 -2.55 18.58 1.33
C ALA A 139 -2.18 19.84 0.51
N GLY A 140 -2.98 20.16 -0.51
CA GLY A 140 -2.72 21.29 -1.42
C GLY A 140 -1.74 20.99 -2.57
N LYS A 141 -1.18 19.77 -2.65
CA LYS A 141 -0.36 19.35 -3.79
C LYS A 141 -1.27 18.78 -4.87
N HIS A 142 -1.34 19.48 -6.01
CA HIS A 142 -2.23 19.13 -7.14
C HIS A 142 -2.10 17.69 -7.62
N GLU A 143 -0.88 17.15 -7.67
CA GLU A 143 -0.64 15.76 -8.10
C GLU A 143 -1.23 14.75 -7.10
N PHE A 144 -1.09 15.02 -5.81
CA PHE A 144 -1.65 14.21 -4.73
C PHE A 144 -3.17 14.27 -4.75
N GLU A 145 -3.76 15.45 -4.91
CA GLU A 145 -5.22 15.62 -4.99
C GLU A 145 -5.82 14.92 -6.21
N LYS A 146 -5.14 14.95 -7.37
CA LYS A 146 -5.54 14.17 -8.55
C LYS A 146 -5.56 12.68 -8.27
N LEU A 147 -4.53 12.16 -7.60
CA LEU A 147 -4.47 10.75 -7.24
C LEU A 147 -5.60 10.38 -6.28
N VAL A 148 -5.82 11.18 -5.23
CA VAL A 148 -6.93 10.95 -4.28
C VAL A 148 -8.25 10.92 -5.02
N ALA A 149 -8.50 11.86 -5.94
CA ALA A 149 -9.73 11.88 -6.74
C ALA A 149 -9.86 10.65 -7.65
N LYS A 150 -8.76 10.14 -8.24
CA LYS A 150 -8.77 8.86 -8.98
C LYS A 150 -9.15 7.68 -8.07
N ILE A 151 -8.56 7.61 -6.89
CA ILE A 151 -8.82 6.55 -5.90
C ILE A 151 -10.26 6.64 -5.36
N GLU A 152 -10.83 7.82 -5.25
CA GLU A 152 -12.24 7.99 -4.88
C GLU A 152 -13.22 7.47 -5.95
N GLN A 153 -12.86 7.53 -7.24
CA GLN A 153 -13.68 6.95 -8.31
C GLN A 153 -13.83 5.42 -8.17
N LEU A 154 -12.85 4.74 -7.57
CA LEU A 154 -12.96 3.32 -7.25
C LEU A 154 -14.07 3.03 -6.22
N ASN A 155 -14.47 4.00 -5.39
CA ASN A 155 -15.60 3.85 -4.45
C ASN A 155 -16.97 3.99 -5.13
N MET A 156 -17.01 4.62 -6.30
CA MET A 156 -18.26 4.83 -7.07
C MET A 156 -18.54 3.69 -8.06
N SER A 157 -17.55 2.82 -8.27
CA SER A 157 -17.57 1.75 -9.28
C SER A 157 -17.73 0.35 -8.69
N ALA A 158 -17.82 0.26 -7.35
CA ALA A 158 -18.12 -0.94 -6.57
C ALA A 158 -19.57 -0.87 -6.05
#